data_AF-X1HAJ3-F1
#
_entry.id   AF-X1HAJ3-F1
#
_cell.length_a   1.000
_cell.length_b   1.000
_cell.length_c   1.000
_cell.angle_alpha   90.00
_cell.angle_beta   90.00
_cell.angle_gamma   90.00
#
_symmetry.space_group_name_H-M   'P 1'
#
loop_
_entity.id
_entity.type
_entity.pdbx_description
1 polymer ?
#
loop_
_entity_poly.entity_id
_entity_poly.type
_entity_poly.pdbx_seq_one_letter_code
_entity_poly.pdbx_strand_id
1 'polypeptide(L)' 'YLKDIPLISTEKMNAFIEIGKNTGVTNVQWSGLTKREDVKNSS' A
#
# COMPACT_ATOMS: atom_id res chain seq x y z
N TYR A 1 4.86 -1.67 16.32
CA TYR A 1 3.82 -1.07 15.46
C TYR A 1 3.83 -1.81 14.15
N LEU A 2 2.68 -2.30 13.67
CA LEU A 2 2.57 -2.91 12.34
C LEU A 2 2.66 -1.79 11.30
N LYS A 3 3.58 -1.91 10.35
CA LYS A 3 3.66 -1.01 9.19
C LYS A 3 3.30 -1.77 7.92
N ASP A 4 2.49 -1.16 7.08
CA ASP A 4 2.24 -1.62 5.72
C ASP A 4 3.38 -1.14 4.82
N ILE A 5 4.18 -2.08 4.34
CA ILE A 5 5.31 -1.82 3.43
C ILE A 5 4.86 -2.19 2.03
N PRO A 6 4.98 -1.30 1.03
CA PRO A 6 4.59 -1.60 -0.34
C PRO A 6 5.48 -2.71 -0.92
N LEU A 7 4.85 -3.69 -1.59
CA LEU A 7 5.51 -4.80 -2.29
C LEU A 7 6.05 -4.40 -3.67
N ILE A 8 5.65 -3.22 -4.13
CA ILE A 8 6.07 -2.61 -5.39
C ILE A 8 6.64 -1.23 -5.12
N SER A 9 7.34 -0.64 -6.09
CA SER A 9 7.79 0.74 -5.98
C SER A 9 6.61 1.69 -5.68
N THR A 10 6.85 2.65 -4.79
CA THR A 10 5.84 3.63 -4.35
C THR A 10 5.18 4.35 -5.53
N GLU A 11 5.95 4.68 -6.57
CA GLU A 11 5.43 5.32 -7.80
C GLU A 11 4.39 4.47 -8.52
N LYS A 12 4.64 3.16 -8.67
CA LYS A 12 3.67 2.23 -9.27
C LYS A 12 2.43 2.10 -8.40
N MET A 13 2.61 2.05 -7.08
CA MET A 13 1.48 1.99 -6.14
C MET A 13 0.59 3.24 -6.24
N ASN A 14 1.19 4.42 -6.33
CA ASN A 14 0.46 5.67 -6.52
C ASN A 14 -0.33 5.68 -7.84
N ALA A 15 0.27 5.20 -8.95
CA ALA A 15 -0.42 5.09 -10.23
C ALA A 15 -1.67 4.19 -10.13
N PHE A 16 -1.59 3.05 -9.43
CA PHE A 16 -2.76 2.20 -9.20
C PHE A 16 -3.83 2.87 -8.33
N ILE A 17 -3.39 3.64 -7.32
CA ILE A 17 -4.31 4.41 -6.47
C ILE A 17 -5.06 5.45 -7.29
N GLU A 18 -4.37 6.17 -8.18
CA GLU A 18 -4.99 7.15 -9.08
C GLU A 18 -5.98 6.50 -10.06
N ILE A 19 -5.63 5.35 -10.65
CA ILE A 19 -6.54 4.59 -11.51
C ILE A 19 -7.81 4.19 -10.74
N GLY A 20 -7.64 3.68 -9.52
CA GLY A 20 -8.77 3.30 -8.65
C GLY A 20 -9.68 4.48 -8.34
N LYS A 21 -9.11 5.64 -7.98
CA LYS A 21 -9.87 6.87 -7.72
C LYS A 21 -10.65 7.33 -8.95
N ASN A 22 -10.01 7.35 -10.12
CA ASN A 22 -10.64 7.74 -11.38
C ASN A 22 -11.75 6.78 -11.83
N THR A 23 -11.66 5.50 -11.43
CA THR A 23 -12.68 4.49 -11.71
C THR A 23 -13.86 4.57 -10.73
N GLY A 24 -13.79 5.42 -9.71
CA GLY A 24 -14.85 5.61 -8.72
C GLY A 24 -14.75 4.70 -7.48
N VAL A 25 -13.59 4.06 -7.27
CA VAL A 25 -13.35 3.30 -6.04
C VAL A 25 -13.13 4.27 -4.89
N THR A 26 -14.03 4.25 -3.91
CA THR A 26 -14.07 5.19 -2.79
C THR A 26 -13.08 4.88 -1.66
N ASN A 27 -12.61 3.63 -1.57
CA ASN A 27 -11.64 3.20 -0.56
C ASN A 27 -10.49 2.43 -1.21
N VAL A 28 -9.63 3.16 -1.94
CA VAL A 28 -8.47 2.57 -2.64
C VAL A 28 -7.37 2.21 -1.63
N GLN A 29 -7.58 1.15 -0.88
CA GLN A 29 -6.56 0.47 -0.08
C GLN A 29 -6.33 -0.91 -0.67
N TRP A 30 -5.10 -1.19 -1.10
CA TRP A 30 -4.75 -2.48 -1.68
C TRP A 30 -3.89 -3.24 -0.66
N SER A 31 -4.56 -3.97 0.23
CA SER A 31 -3.90 -4.88 1.18
C SER A 31 -3.10 -5.99 0.50
N GLY A 32 -3.39 -6.28 -0.78
CA GLY A 32 -2.61 -7.20 -1.60
C GLY A 32 -1.33 -6.59 -2.21
N LEU A 33 -1.15 -5.27 -2.13
CA LEU A 33 0.06 -4.57 -2.60
C LEU A 33 0.96 -4.13 -1.45
N THR A 34 0.55 -4.38 -0.21
CA THR A 34 1.36 -4.12 0.98
C THR A 34 1.58 -5.40 1.76
N LYS A 35 2.78 -5.54 2.33
CA LYS A 35 3.08 -6.54 3.35
C LYS A 35 2.96 -5.84 4.71
N ARG A 36 2.20 -6.45 5.62
CA ARG A 36 2.24 -6.04 7.03
C ARG A 36 3.50 -6.61 7.65
N GLU A 37 4.42 -5.74 8.00
CA GLU A 37 5.62 -6.12 8.74
C GLU A 37 5.51 -5.61 10.17
N ASP A 38 5.76 -6.51 11.13
CA ASP A 38 5.91 -6.11 12.52
C ASP A 38 7.27 -5.44 12.64
N VAL A 39 7.26 -4.10 12.70
CA VAL A 39 8.44 -3.33 13.08
C VAL A 39 8.60 -3.49 14.59
N LYS A 40 8.96 -4.69 15.01
CA LYS A 40 9.63 -4.92 16.28
C LYS A 40 11.04 -4.38 16.09
N ASN A 41 11.44 -3.49 17.00
CA ASN A 41 12.83 -3.07 17.19
C ASN A 41 13.78 -4.24 16.91
N SER A 42 14.42 -4.26 15.74
CA SER A 42 15.71 -4.90 15.61
C SER A 42 16.66 -4.07 16.47
N SER A 43 16.86 -4.55 17.69
CA SER A 43 17.87 -4.04 18.63
C SER A 43 19.27 -4.35 18.12
#